data_AF-A0A7N2RC00-F1
#
_entry.id   AF-A0A7N2RC00-F1
#
_cell.length_a   1.000
_cell.length_b   1.000
_cell.length_c   1.000
_cell.angle_alpha   90.00
_cell.angle_beta   90.00
_cell.angle_gamma   90.00
#
_symmetry.space_group_name_H-M   'P 1'
#
loop_
_entity.id
_entity.type
_entity.pdbx_description
1 polymer ?
#
loop_
_entity_poly.entity_id
_entity_poly.type
_entity_poly.pdbx_seq_one_letter_code
_entity_poly.pdbx_strand_id
1 'polypeptide(L)'
;MREYYAYRLQQRFHEGKTLLLGRRLFQQFIVDAYNFIEEERLQWVRFNQKKLRSELYYGLKDAVLRGDTDPITVGKRIVLPSSFTGSPRYMVQNYQDAMAICRWAGYPDLFLTFTCNPKWPEINHSLEFIEGLKHEDRPNIVARVFKIKLDELLHDLRHKSHFGRVIVIVYTIEFQKRGLPHAHILLFLDPKDKCPSPTDIDGIIMAEIPDPDKDPVANEAVKKFMMHGPCGSANPKSPFMMNGKCTKHFLKRFYEETTIDEEGFPIYRRRNDGKTIEKNRILLDNRYVVPYNVDLLVKYQSHLNVEWCNRSRLIKYLFKYINKGSDRATVVIEENLPNIGSDGQETEIVVDETKAYLDCRYISAFESCWRIFEFPIQFRYPPVERLNFHLEDEHPIIYPENTSLDNVLNIPGMEETKFTEWMKTNEAFEDARELTYAEFPTKWVWHSNDKQWQRRKSKYCIGRVYYAHPSSGERFYLRMLLNIVKGPRNFKELRTINDVTYPTYKESCYALGLLDDDKEWHDSLIEASSWASGQQLRQLFVTMLLFCEMTN
;
A
#
# COMPACT_ATOMS: atom_id res chain seq x y z
N MET A 1 23.30 12.10 -6.15
CA MET A 1 22.71 13.16 -5.30
C MET A 1 22.18 12.64 -3.97
N ARG A 2 21.23 11.68 -3.96
CA ARG A 2 20.65 11.13 -2.72
C ARG A 2 21.69 10.64 -1.70
N GLU A 3 22.62 9.78 -2.13
CA GLU A 3 23.66 9.20 -1.27
C GLU A 3 24.53 10.27 -0.62
N TYR A 4 24.85 11.34 -1.36
CA TYR A 4 25.57 12.49 -0.83
C TYR A 4 24.80 13.16 0.31
N TYR A 5 23.52 13.47 0.12
CA TYR A 5 22.72 14.07 1.20
C TYR A 5 22.56 13.10 2.37
N ALA A 6 22.27 11.81 2.12
CA ALA A 6 22.19 10.79 3.17
C ALA A 6 23.47 10.71 4.01
N TYR A 7 24.63 10.83 3.35
CA TYR A 7 25.95 10.91 3.99
C TYR A 7 26.09 12.19 4.84
N ARG A 8 25.68 13.37 4.32
CA ARG A 8 25.80 14.67 5.01
C ARG A 8 24.87 14.82 6.22
N LEU A 9 23.77 14.06 6.27
CA LEU A 9 22.85 14.06 7.41
C LEU A 9 23.36 13.23 8.61
N GLN A 10 24.48 12.51 8.46
CA GLN A 10 25.07 11.74 9.56
C GLN A 10 25.96 12.62 10.44
N GLN A 11 25.95 12.34 11.74
CA GLN A 11 26.88 12.94 12.69
C GLN A 11 28.17 12.11 12.76
N ARG A 12 29.31 12.77 12.63
CA ARG A 12 30.65 12.17 12.74
C ARG A 12 31.51 12.98 13.70
N PHE A 13 32.38 12.30 14.45
CA PHE A 13 33.20 12.94 15.48
C PHE A 13 34.21 13.96 14.92
N HIS A 14 34.70 13.75 13.70
CA HIS A 14 35.76 14.58 13.09
C HIS A 14 35.25 15.56 12.02
N GLU A 15 33.92 15.76 11.92
CA GLU A 15 33.32 16.71 10.98
C GLU A 15 32.65 17.88 11.71
N GLY A 16 32.61 19.05 11.05
CA GLY A 16 31.95 20.24 11.58
C GLY A 16 30.46 20.01 11.82
N LYS A 17 29.98 20.39 13.01
CA LYS A 17 28.57 20.21 13.45
C LYS A 17 27.64 21.35 13.00
N THR A 18 28.14 22.36 12.29
CA THR A 18 27.41 23.59 11.91
C THR A 18 26.05 23.30 11.27
N LEU A 19 26.01 22.35 10.32
CA LEU A 19 24.76 21.95 9.67
C LEU A 19 23.76 21.37 10.67
N LEU A 20 24.21 20.50 11.56
CA LEU A 20 23.38 19.78 12.54
C LEU A 20 22.85 20.71 13.65
N LEU A 21 23.57 21.80 13.93
CA LEU A 21 23.20 22.84 14.89
C LEU A 21 22.19 23.86 14.33
N GLY A 22 21.87 23.79 13.03
CA GLY A 22 21.01 24.76 12.35
C GLY A 22 19.53 24.75 12.78
N ARG A 23 19.08 23.79 13.60
CA ARG A 23 17.68 23.65 14.07
C ARG A 23 16.68 23.73 12.91
N ARG A 24 15.86 24.79 12.83
CA ARG A 24 14.93 25.02 11.72
C ARG A 24 15.62 25.13 10.36
N LEU A 25 16.82 25.72 10.29
CA LEU A 25 17.62 25.77 9.05
C LEU A 25 18.08 24.38 8.63
N PHE A 26 18.35 23.49 9.59
CA PHE A 26 18.67 22.09 9.28
C PHE A 26 17.45 21.33 8.74
N GLN A 27 16.27 21.55 9.32
CA GLN A 27 15.02 21.00 8.79
C GLN A 27 14.75 21.50 7.36
N GLN A 28 14.91 22.80 7.12
CA GLN A 28 14.76 23.39 5.79
C GLN A 28 15.78 22.79 4.80
N PHE A 29 17.05 22.70 5.18
CA PHE A 29 18.08 22.06 4.35
C PHE A 29 17.70 20.63 3.95
N ILE A 30 17.15 19.84 4.88
CA ILE A 30 16.69 18.47 4.60
C ILE A 30 15.53 18.46 3.60
N VAL A 31 14.55 19.35 3.79
CA VAL A 31 13.39 19.46 2.90
C VAL A 31 13.84 19.87 1.50
N ASP A 32 14.67 20.90 1.40
CA ASP A 32 15.23 21.38 0.14
C ASP A 32 16.08 20.30 -0.54
N ALA A 33 16.93 19.60 0.21
CA ALA A 33 17.73 18.49 -0.31
C ALA A 33 16.86 17.38 -0.92
N TYR A 34 15.76 17.01 -0.25
CA TYR A 34 14.85 16.01 -0.80
C TYR A 34 14.07 16.56 -2.00
N ASN A 35 13.65 17.83 -1.97
CA ASN A 35 13.01 18.48 -3.12
C ASN A 35 13.92 18.46 -4.35
N PHE A 36 15.21 18.76 -4.21
CA PHE A 36 16.17 18.65 -5.31
C PHE A 36 16.30 17.22 -5.84
N ILE A 37 16.44 16.24 -4.95
CA ILE A 37 16.50 14.82 -5.34
C ILE A 37 15.24 14.42 -6.12
N GLU A 38 14.07 14.84 -5.64
CA GLU A 38 12.80 14.47 -6.22
C GLU A 38 12.54 15.21 -7.55
N GLU A 39 12.87 16.49 -7.64
CA GLU A 39 12.78 17.29 -8.86
C GLU A 39 13.66 16.68 -9.97
N GLU A 40 14.90 16.28 -9.67
CA GLU A 40 15.77 15.57 -10.62
C GLU A 40 15.12 14.28 -11.14
N ARG A 41 14.47 13.49 -10.26
CA ARG A 41 13.75 12.28 -10.67
C ARG A 41 12.54 12.62 -11.54
N LEU A 42 11.81 13.68 -11.20
CA LEU A 42 10.65 14.14 -11.97
C LEU A 42 11.05 14.72 -13.32
N GLN A 43 12.18 15.44 -13.40
CA GLN A 43 12.76 15.90 -14.65
C GLN A 43 13.16 14.72 -15.52
N TRP A 44 13.83 13.71 -14.95
CA TRP A 44 14.11 12.48 -15.68
C TRP A 44 12.81 11.86 -16.21
N VAL A 45 11.75 11.77 -15.41
CA VAL A 45 10.43 11.31 -15.86
C VAL A 45 9.90 12.15 -17.04
N ARG A 46 9.96 13.48 -16.96
CA ARG A 46 9.51 14.39 -18.02
C ARG A 46 10.29 14.19 -19.33
N PHE A 47 11.61 14.05 -19.26
CA PHE A 47 12.46 13.87 -20.44
C PHE A 47 12.44 12.44 -21.00
N ASN A 48 12.00 11.45 -20.22
CA ASN A 48 11.97 10.04 -20.61
C ASN A 48 10.55 9.50 -20.81
N GLN A 49 9.57 10.37 -21.08
CA GLN A 49 8.17 9.99 -21.27
C GLN A 49 7.96 8.92 -22.35
N LYS A 50 8.76 8.91 -23.43
CA LYS A 50 8.64 7.87 -24.47
C LYS A 50 8.95 6.47 -23.92
N LYS A 51 10.01 6.34 -23.13
CA LYS A 51 10.37 5.09 -22.43
C LYS A 51 9.30 4.70 -21.40
N LEU A 52 8.76 5.65 -20.65
CA LEU A 52 7.75 5.39 -19.64
C LEU A 52 6.35 5.10 -20.22
N ARG A 53 6.03 5.67 -21.39
CA ARG A 53 4.84 5.34 -22.16
C ARG A 53 4.94 3.90 -22.67
N SER A 54 6.12 3.46 -23.13
CA SER A 54 6.33 2.04 -23.44
C SER A 54 5.99 1.19 -22.22
N GLU A 55 6.54 1.49 -21.01
CA GLU A 55 6.19 0.85 -19.72
C GLU A 55 4.68 0.87 -19.39
N LEU A 56 3.94 1.92 -19.76
CA LEU A 56 2.49 1.96 -19.64
C LEU A 56 1.80 0.96 -20.56
N TYR A 57 2.24 0.85 -21.81
CA TYR A 57 1.68 -0.10 -22.76
C TYR A 57 1.91 -1.56 -22.34
N TYR A 58 2.91 -1.86 -21.50
CA TYR A 58 3.07 -3.21 -20.89
C TYR A 58 1.89 -3.63 -20.02
N GLY A 59 1.08 -2.70 -19.48
CA GLY A 59 -0.03 -3.03 -18.59
C GLY A 59 -1.38 -2.42 -18.99
N LEU A 60 -1.49 -1.74 -20.13
CA LEU A 60 -2.54 -0.73 -20.30
C LEU A 60 -2.96 -0.52 -21.77
N LYS A 61 -3.55 -1.55 -22.39
CA LYS A 61 -4.58 -1.31 -23.42
C LYS A 61 -5.85 -0.67 -22.80
N ASP A 62 -5.92 -0.60 -21.46
CA ASP A 62 -7.08 -0.13 -20.69
C ASP A 62 -7.00 1.32 -20.14
N ALA A 63 -5.97 2.12 -20.45
CA ALA A 63 -6.01 3.58 -20.15
C ALA A 63 -7.11 4.28 -20.93
N VAL A 64 -7.41 3.76 -22.11
CA VAL A 64 -8.40 4.27 -23.06
C VAL A 64 -9.80 4.31 -22.43
N LEU A 65 -10.02 3.55 -21.35
CA LEU A 65 -11.32 3.41 -20.69
C LEU A 65 -11.55 4.36 -19.51
N ARG A 66 -10.70 5.39 -19.36
CA ARG A 66 -11.07 6.56 -18.54
C ARG A 66 -12.06 7.50 -19.24
N GLY A 67 -12.44 7.22 -20.49
CA GLY A 67 -13.30 8.09 -21.30
C GLY A 67 -12.52 9.09 -22.17
N ASP A 68 -11.22 8.91 -22.34
CA ASP A 68 -10.43 9.68 -23.31
C ASP A 68 -10.64 9.05 -24.70
N THR A 69 -11.80 9.30 -25.31
CA THR A 69 -12.16 8.83 -26.67
C THR A 69 -11.45 9.61 -27.78
N ASP A 70 -10.61 10.58 -27.44
CA ASP A 70 -9.96 11.45 -28.41
C ASP A 70 -8.45 11.10 -28.56
N PRO A 71 -8.02 10.54 -29.71
CA PRO A 71 -6.63 10.31 -30.05
C PRO A 71 -5.73 11.55 -29.90
N ILE A 72 -6.32 12.74 -29.94
CA ILE A 72 -5.63 14.04 -29.83
C ILE A 72 -5.10 14.27 -28.40
N THR A 73 -5.78 13.75 -27.36
CA THR A 73 -5.33 13.86 -25.94
C THR A 73 -4.19 12.89 -25.58
N VAL A 74 -3.99 11.83 -26.35
CA VAL A 74 -2.95 10.81 -26.13
C VAL A 74 -1.53 11.36 -26.42
N GLY A 75 -1.42 12.38 -27.27
CA GLY A 75 -0.13 12.94 -27.70
C GLY A 75 0.65 13.68 -26.61
N LYS A 76 -0.02 14.40 -25.70
CA LYS A 76 0.61 15.40 -24.81
C LYS A 76 0.58 15.10 -23.31
N ARG A 77 0.24 13.88 -22.87
CA ARG A 77 0.18 13.53 -21.44
C ARG A 77 1.55 13.22 -20.82
N ILE A 78 1.91 13.87 -19.71
CA ILE A 78 3.08 13.50 -18.89
C ILE A 78 2.62 12.57 -17.77
N VAL A 79 3.26 11.40 -17.68
CA VAL A 79 2.83 10.28 -16.85
C VAL A 79 3.91 9.89 -15.83
N LEU A 80 3.49 9.70 -14.57
CA LEU A 80 4.36 9.18 -13.52
C LEU A 80 4.34 7.64 -13.48
N PRO A 81 5.48 6.94 -13.55
CA PRO A 81 5.49 5.48 -13.59
C PRO A 81 5.15 4.85 -12.24
N SER A 82 4.82 3.56 -12.24
CA SER A 82 4.52 2.81 -11.00
C SER A 82 5.72 2.63 -10.08
N SER A 83 6.94 2.78 -10.60
CA SER A 83 8.20 2.82 -9.85
C SER A 83 8.39 4.13 -9.05
N PHE A 84 7.66 5.19 -9.41
CA PHE A 84 7.72 6.46 -8.72
C PHE A 84 6.80 6.45 -7.49
N THR A 85 7.37 6.48 -6.28
CA THR A 85 6.60 6.39 -5.04
C THR A 85 5.61 7.54 -4.89
N GLY A 86 4.35 7.24 -4.61
CA GLY A 86 3.28 8.23 -4.52
C GLY A 86 2.62 8.57 -5.85
N SER A 87 3.09 8.04 -6.98
CA SER A 87 2.38 8.18 -8.26
C SER A 87 1.04 7.44 -8.21
N PRO A 88 0.02 7.87 -8.99
CA PRO A 88 -1.26 7.17 -9.05
C PRO A 88 -1.11 5.66 -9.32
N ARG A 89 -0.18 5.28 -10.22
CA ARG A 89 0.09 3.88 -10.55
C ARG A 89 0.78 3.14 -9.41
N TYR A 90 1.73 3.77 -8.70
CA TYR A 90 2.33 3.17 -7.52
C TYR A 90 1.26 2.79 -6.49
N MET A 91 0.34 3.72 -6.20
CA MET A 91 -0.74 3.51 -5.22
C MET A 91 -1.67 2.36 -5.66
N VAL A 92 -2.12 2.38 -6.91
CA VAL A 92 -2.97 1.31 -7.49
C VAL A 92 -2.28 -0.05 -7.45
N GLN A 93 -1.00 -0.12 -7.80
CA GLN A 93 -0.26 -1.39 -7.80
C GLN A 93 -0.12 -1.98 -6.39
N ASN A 94 0.15 -1.14 -5.39
CA ASN A 94 0.24 -1.61 -4.01
C ASN A 94 -1.12 -2.03 -3.44
N TYR A 95 -2.18 -1.32 -3.83
CA TYR A 95 -3.55 -1.73 -3.54
C TYR A 95 -3.85 -3.12 -4.13
N GLN A 96 -3.58 -3.32 -5.43
CA GLN A 96 -3.81 -4.60 -6.11
C GLN A 96 -2.97 -5.74 -5.52
N ASP A 97 -1.71 -5.47 -5.13
CA ASP A 97 -0.87 -6.46 -4.46
C ASP A 97 -1.48 -6.91 -3.13
N ALA A 98 -1.98 -5.96 -2.33
CA ALA A 98 -2.62 -6.29 -1.06
C ALA A 98 -3.96 -7.02 -1.25
N MET A 99 -4.69 -6.78 -2.33
CA MET A 99 -5.86 -7.58 -2.69
C MET A 99 -5.50 -9.01 -3.10
N ALA A 100 -4.40 -9.21 -3.83
CA ALA A 100 -3.91 -10.55 -4.14
C ALA A 100 -3.48 -11.30 -2.86
N ILE A 101 -2.85 -10.58 -1.92
CA ILE A 101 -2.57 -11.10 -0.58
C ILE A 101 -3.85 -11.52 0.15
N CYS A 102 -4.91 -10.69 0.12
CA CYS A 102 -6.16 -11.03 0.78
C CYS A 102 -6.87 -12.22 0.12
N ARG A 103 -6.78 -12.36 -1.21
CA ARG A 103 -7.28 -13.55 -1.91
C ARG A 103 -6.53 -14.82 -1.48
N TRP A 104 -5.22 -14.71 -1.27
CA TRP A 104 -4.37 -15.85 -0.89
C TRP A 104 -4.48 -16.23 0.59
N ALA A 105 -4.43 -15.26 1.51
CA ALA A 105 -4.41 -15.50 2.96
C ALA A 105 -5.78 -15.34 3.64
N GLY A 106 -6.81 -14.88 2.93
CA GLY A 106 -8.05 -14.43 3.51
C GLY A 106 -7.94 -12.99 4.05
N TYR A 107 -8.68 -12.68 5.11
CA TYR A 107 -8.77 -11.34 5.66
C TYR A 107 -7.80 -11.12 6.85
N PRO A 108 -7.36 -9.88 7.11
CA PRO A 108 -6.49 -9.58 8.24
C PRO A 108 -7.21 -9.84 9.56
N ASP A 109 -6.45 -10.25 10.57
CA ASP A 109 -6.95 -10.60 11.91
C ASP A 109 -6.67 -9.48 12.94
N LEU A 110 -5.55 -8.77 12.81
CA LEU A 110 -5.19 -7.64 13.70
C LEU A 110 -4.78 -6.41 12.90
N PHE A 111 -5.16 -5.24 13.42
CA PHE A 111 -4.74 -3.93 12.95
C PHE A 111 -4.00 -3.20 14.06
N LEU A 112 -2.76 -2.81 13.77
CA LEU A 112 -1.93 -2.06 14.69
C LEU A 112 -1.64 -0.68 14.12
N THR A 113 -1.60 0.31 14.99
CA THR A 113 -0.97 1.59 14.67
C THR A 113 0.18 1.85 15.61
N PHE A 114 1.33 2.29 15.09
CA PHE A 114 2.54 2.52 15.87
C PHE A 114 3.07 3.92 15.63
N THR A 115 3.00 4.78 16.63
CA THR A 115 3.45 6.18 16.53
C THR A 115 4.82 6.35 17.16
N CYS A 116 5.71 7.07 16.49
CA CYS A 116 7.02 7.41 17.05
C CYS A 116 6.90 8.10 18.41
N ASN A 117 7.64 7.62 19.42
CA ASN A 117 7.80 8.35 20.67
C ASN A 117 9.10 9.19 20.61
N PRO A 118 9.01 10.53 20.56
CA PRO A 118 10.19 11.37 20.52
C PRO A 118 11.05 11.34 21.79
N LYS A 119 10.53 10.77 22.90
CA LYS A 119 11.21 10.66 24.19
C LYS A 119 11.93 9.32 24.38
N TRP A 120 12.07 8.51 23.33
CA TRP A 120 12.83 7.27 23.44
C TRP A 120 14.28 7.54 23.90
N PRO A 121 14.83 6.68 24.79
CA PRO A 121 16.19 6.86 25.31
C PRO A 121 17.24 7.01 24.21
N GLU A 122 17.11 6.29 23.10
CA GLU A 122 18.04 6.35 21.97
C GLU A 122 18.06 7.72 21.30
N ILE A 123 16.90 8.40 21.24
CA ILE A 123 16.81 9.77 20.73
C ILE A 123 17.45 10.73 21.73
N ASN A 124 17.08 10.65 23.01
CA ASN A 124 17.61 11.54 24.04
C ASN A 124 19.14 11.41 24.17
N HIS A 125 19.65 10.19 24.21
CA HIS A 125 21.08 9.92 24.25
C HIS A 125 21.79 10.46 23.01
N SER A 126 21.17 10.34 21.82
CA SER A 126 21.72 10.94 20.60
C SER A 126 21.77 12.48 20.65
N LEU A 127 20.84 13.13 21.39
CA LEU A 127 20.80 14.58 21.57
C LEU A 127 21.86 15.06 22.58
N GLU A 128 22.28 14.24 23.54
CA GLU A 128 23.32 14.59 24.53
C GLU A 128 24.67 14.92 23.87
N PHE A 129 24.97 14.36 22.69
CA PHE A 129 26.21 14.66 21.97
C PHE A 129 26.28 16.08 21.38
N ILE A 130 25.15 16.77 21.30
CA ILE A 130 25.03 18.16 20.85
C ILE A 130 24.01 18.89 21.73
N GLU A 131 24.53 19.58 22.75
CA GLU A 131 23.72 20.26 23.75
C GLU A 131 22.74 21.30 23.15
N GLY A 132 21.58 21.44 23.79
CA GLY A 132 20.59 22.46 23.45
C GLY A 132 19.75 22.18 22.20
N LEU A 133 19.76 20.93 21.70
CA LEU A 133 18.87 20.46 20.62
C LEU A 133 17.67 19.68 21.17
N LYS A 134 16.53 19.82 20.49
CA LYS A 134 15.33 19.02 20.72
C LYS A 134 15.20 17.93 19.65
N HIS A 135 14.34 16.95 19.89
CA HIS A 135 14.05 15.89 18.91
C HIS A 135 13.54 16.45 17.57
N GLU A 136 12.77 17.55 17.61
CA GLU A 136 12.30 18.26 16.42
C GLU A 136 13.46 18.81 15.58
N ASP A 137 14.56 19.21 16.21
CA ASP A 137 15.75 19.73 15.52
C ASP A 137 16.58 18.61 14.85
N ARG A 138 16.30 17.33 15.15
CA ARG A 138 17.06 16.17 14.66
C ARG A 138 16.15 15.12 14.01
N PRO A 139 15.39 15.49 12.96
CA PRO A 139 14.47 14.57 12.27
C PRO A 139 15.19 13.35 11.67
N ASN A 140 16.47 13.50 11.31
CA ASN A 140 17.33 12.43 10.82
C ASN A 140 17.52 11.32 11.87
N ILE A 141 17.64 11.68 13.16
CA ILE A 141 17.77 10.73 14.26
C ILE A 141 16.41 10.07 14.55
N VAL A 142 15.35 10.88 14.63
CA VAL A 142 14.00 10.38 14.91
C VAL A 142 13.55 9.36 13.86
N ALA A 143 13.75 9.66 12.57
CA ALA A 143 13.40 8.74 11.48
C ALA A 143 14.17 7.41 11.57
N ARG A 144 15.47 7.46 11.90
CA ARG A 144 16.32 6.26 12.07
C ARG A 144 15.89 5.43 13.28
N VAL A 145 15.69 6.06 14.43
CA VAL A 145 15.25 5.35 15.65
C VAL A 145 13.87 4.73 15.44
N PHE A 146 12.94 5.45 14.81
CA PHE A 146 11.63 4.87 14.49
C PHE A 146 11.75 3.67 13.55
N LYS A 147 12.61 3.72 12.53
CA LYS A 147 12.85 2.57 11.65
C LYS A 147 13.39 1.37 12.41
N ILE A 148 14.34 1.57 13.33
CA ILE A 148 14.87 0.51 14.19
C ILE A 148 13.77 -0.10 15.06
N LYS A 149 12.96 0.73 15.73
CA LYS A 149 11.85 0.27 16.58
C LYS A 149 10.76 -0.44 15.78
N LEU A 150 10.47 0.03 14.56
CA LEU A 150 9.56 -0.63 13.65
C LEU A 150 10.09 -2.01 13.24
N ASP A 151 11.36 -2.12 12.86
CA ASP A 151 11.97 -3.41 12.50
C ASP A 151 11.97 -4.39 13.68
N GLU A 152 12.23 -3.90 14.88
CA GLU A 152 12.13 -4.69 16.10
C GLU A 152 10.69 -5.17 16.36
N LEU A 153 9.69 -4.31 16.16
CA LEU A 153 8.27 -4.67 16.26
C LEU A 153 7.90 -5.74 15.24
N LEU A 154 8.30 -5.58 13.97
CA LEU A 154 8.06 -6.60 12.94
C LEU A 154 8.74 -7.93 13.29
N HIS A 155 9.92 -7.88 13.92
CA HIS A 155 10.62 -9.07 14.37
C HIS A 155 9.87 -9.78 15.51
N ASP A 156 9.40 -9.05 16.51
CA ASP A 156 8.61 -9.65 17.60
C ASP A 156 7.29 -10.26 17.09
N LEU A 157 6.60 -9.57 16.19
CA LEU A 157 5.34 -10.04 15.61
C LEU A 157 5.54 -11.31 14.77
N ARG A 158 6.62 -11.40 13.99
CA ARG A 158 6.81 -12.51 13.03
C ARG A 158 7.67 -13.65 13.53
N HIS A 159 8.77 -13.35 14.22
CA HIS A 159 9.78 -14.33 14.58
C HIS A 159 9.61 -14.83 16.01
N LYS A 160 9.18 -13.98 16.94
CA LYS A 160 8.82 -14.40 18.29
C LYS A 160 7.38 -14.89 18.42
N SER A 161 6.59 -14.78 17.34
CA SER A 161 5.19 -15.20 17.29
C SER A 161 4.38 -14.60 18.44
N HIS A 162 4.54 -13.30 18.71
CA HIS A 162 3.91 -12.61 19.85
C HIS A 162 2.39 -12.80 19.92
N PHE A 163 1.73 -12.85 18.76
CA PHE A 163 0.30 -13.13 18.64
C PHE A 163 0.00 -14.50 18.02
N GLY A 164 0.96 -15.42 18.03
CA GLY A 164 0.95 -16.64 17.21
C GLY A 164 1.68 -16.45 15.88
N ARG A 165 1.60 -17.46 15.01
CA ARG A 165 2.32 -17.48 13.73
C ARG A 165 1.69 -16.49 12.75
N VAL A 166 2.44 -15.46 12.38
CA VAL A 166 2.04 -14.50 11.34
C VAL A 166 2.43 -15.02 9.95
N ILE A 167 1.43 -15.27 9.10
CA ILE A 167 1.64 -15.70 7.71
C ILE A 167 1.79 -14.52 6.74
N VAL A 168 1.15 -13.38 7.04
CA VAL A 168 1.23 -12.17 6.24
C VAL A 168 1.34 -10.94 7.14
N ILE A 169 2.17 -10.00 6.72
CA ILE A 169 2.19 -8.65 7.27
C ILE A 169 2.18 -7.63 6.14
N VAL A 170 1.39 -6.58 6.29
CA VAL A 170 1.37 -5.43 5.38
C VAL A 170 1.44 -4.17 6.23
N TYR A 171 2.31 -3.23 5.90
CA TYR A 171 2.29 -1.92 6.55
C TYR A 171 2.47 -0.77 5.57
N THR A 172 1.97 0.39 5.98
CA THR A 172 2.23 1.69 5.34
C THR A 172 2.66 2.72 6.39
N ILE A 173 3.58 3.60 6.01
CA ILE A 173 4.07 4.71 6.84
C ILE A 173 3.34 5.99 6.42
N GLU A 174 2.79 6.66 7.41
CA GLU A 174 2.21 7.99 7.31
C GLU A 174 3.04 8.96 8.18
N PHE A 175 3.17 10.20 7.73
CA PHE A 175 3.73 11.28 8.53
C PHE A 175 2.57 12.15 9.01
N GLN A 176 2.31 12.16 10.31
CA GLN A 176 1.20 12.95 10.87
C GLN A 176 1.43 14.45 10.62
N LYS A 177 0.41 15.31 10.79
CA LYS A 177 0.54 16.78 10.62
C LYS A 177 1.68 17.43 11.42
N ARG A 178 2.16 16.77 12.49
CA ARG A 178 3.31 17.21 13.31
C ARG A 178 4.64 16.59 12.86
N GLY A 179 4.67 15.90 11.73
CA GLY A 179 5.84 15.30 11.09
C GLY A 179 6.27 13.94 11.61
N LEU A 180 5.86 13.50 12.80
CA LEU A 180 6.34 12.22 13.34
C LEU A 180 5.90 11.02 12.49
N PRO A 181 6.81 10.05 12.24
CA PRO A 181 6.47 8.80 11.57
C PRO A 181 5.41 8.00 12.35
N HIS A 182 4.51 7.39 11.60
CA HIS A 182 3.42 6.58 12.11
C HIS A 182 3.18 5.40 11.17
N ALA A 183 3.15 4.18 11.69
CA ALA A 183 2.90 2.98 10.90
C ALA A 183 1.47 2.49 11.10
N HIS A 184 0.83 2.09 10.01
CA HIS A 184 -0.41 1.30 10.00
C HIS A 184 -0.05 -0.11 9.54
N ILE A 185 -0.32 -1.12 10.37
CA ILE A 185 0.15 -2.51 10.17
C ILE A 185 -1.06 -3.45 10.22
N LEU A 186 -1.19 -4.34 9.24
CA LEU A 186 -2.11 -5.46 9.25
C LEU A 186 -1.34 -6.77 9.44
N LEU A 187 -1.91 -7.65 10.27
CA LEU A 187 -1.42 -9.01 10.49
C LEU A 187 -2.47 -10.02 10.07
N PHE A 188 -2.00 -11.10 9.45
CA PHE A 188 -2.79 -12.28 9.13
C PHE A 188 -2.13 -13.45 9.83
N LEU A 189 -2.88 -14.08 10.72
CA LEU A 189 -2.42 -15.19 11.54
C LEU A 189 -2.66 -16.52 10.80
N ASP A 190 -1.82 -17.51 11.06
CA ASP A 190 -2.04 -18.88 10.63
C ASP A 190 -3.38 -19.37 11.21
N PRO A 191 -4.25 -20.04 10.42
CA PRO A 191 -5.54 -20.53 10.89
C PRO A 191 -5.51 -21.32 12.20
N LYS A 192 -4.39 -21.98 12.52
CA LYS A 192 -4.22 -22.74 13.78
C LYS A 192 -4.06 -21.85 15.01
N ASP A 193 -3.58 -20.63 14.83
CA ASP A 193 -3.38 -19.66 15.89
C ASP A 193 -4.49 -18.61 15.94
N LYS A 194 -5.51 -18.74 15.06
CA LYS A 194 -6.70 -17.90 15.09
C LYS A 194 -7.60 -18.35 16.23
N CYS A 195 -7.68 -17.53 17.27
CA CYS A 195 -8.58 -17.74 18.41
C CYS A 195 -9.49 -16.50 18.53
N PRO A 196 -10.65 -16.45 17.84
CA PRO A 196 -11.46 -15.23 17.73
C PRO A 196 -12.55 -15.12 18.82
N SER A 197 -12.50 -15.93 19.90
CA SER A 197 -13.52 -15.81 20.95
C SER A 197 -13.32 -14.52 21.75
N PRO A 198 -14.37 -13.96 22.38
CA PRO A 198 -14.20 -12.79 23.23
C PRO A 198 -13.13 -12.95 24.32
N THR A 199 -12.99 -14.16 24.88
CA THR A 199 -11.96 -14.49 25.88
C THR A 199 -10.56 -14.43 25.29
N ASP A 200 -10.38 -14.93 24.07
CA ASP A 200 -9.08 -14.87 23.38
C ASP A 200 -8.71 -13.42 23.03
N ILE A 201 -9.69 -12.64 22.57
CA ILE A 201 -9.51 -11.21 22.29
C ILE A 201 -9.07 -10.47 23.55
N ASP A 202 -9.70 -10.73 24.70
CA ASP A 202 -9.32 -10.13 25.99
C ASP A 202 -7.91 -10.52 26.44
N GLY A 203 -7.42 -11.70 26.02
CA GLY A 203 -6.04 -12.12 26.27
C GLY A 203 -4.99 -11.36 25.45
N ILE A 204 -5.40 -10.76 24.33
CA ILE A 204 -4.52 -10.03 23.41
C ILE A 204 -4.66 -8.51 23.58
N ILE A 205 -5.90 -8.04 23.72
CA ILE A 205 -6.29 -6.65 23.64
C ILE A 205 -7.00 -6.24 24.93
N MET A 206 -6.45 -5.24 25.59
CA MET A 206 -7.08 -4.56 26.71
C MET A 206 -7.60 -3.19 26.31
N ALA A 207 -8.71 -2.79 26.92
CA ALA A 207 -9.28 -1.45 26.79
C ALA A 207 -9.60 -0.83 28.16
N GLU A 208 -8.89 -1.26 29.20
CA GLU A 208 -9.07 -0.87 30.60
C GLU A 208 -7.79 -0.27 31.17
N ILE A 209 -7.93 0.54 32.23
CA ILE A 209 -6.83 1.07 33.04
C ILE A 209 -6.30 -0.08 33.93
N PRO A 210 -5.01 -0.46 33.80
CA PRO A 210 -4.39 -1.44 34.68
C PRO A 210 -4.45 -1.01 36.14
N ASP A 211 -4.52 -1.97 37.05
CA ASP A 211 -4.49 -1.70 38.48
C ASP A 211 -3.11 -1.13 38.88
N PRO A 212 -3.03 0.07 39.49
CA PRO A 212 -1.75 0.71 39.80
C PRO A 212 -0.95 -0.03 40.88
N ASP A 213 -1.60 -0.81 41.74
CA ASP A 213 -0.93 -1.56 42.81
C ASP A 213 -0.43 -2.91 42.29
N LYS A 214 -1.15 -3.53 41.35
CA LYS A 214 -0.78 -4.84 40.77
C LYS A 214 0.16 -4.73 39.58
N ASP A 215 -0.06 -3.75 38.71
CA ASP A 215 0.76 -3.51 37.53
C ASP A 215 1.01 -2.00 37.32
N PRO A 216 1.89 -1.41 38.16
CA PRO A 216 2.23 0.01 38.08
C PRO A 216 2.89 0.37 36.74
N VAL A 217 3.61 -0.57 36.12
CA VAL A 217 4.34 -0.33 34.86
C VAL A 217 3.37 -0.18 33.71
N ALA A 218 2.40 -1.09 33.56
CA ALA A 218 1.36 -0.98 32.55
C ALA A 218 0.45 0.22 32.83
N ASN A 219 0.10 0.49 34.10
CA ASN A 219 -0.72 1.66 34.45
C ASN A 219 -0.07 2.96 33.97
N GLU A 220 1.22 3.17 34.27
CA GLU A 220 1.96 4.36 33.84
C GLU A 220 2.11 4.43 32.32
N ALA A 221 2.27 3.30 31.64
CA ALA A 221 2.33 3.26 30.18
C ALA A 221 0.97 3.66 29.55
N VAL A 222 -0.13 3.13 30.07
CA VAL A 222 -1.49 3.46 29.60
C VAL A 222 -1.81 4.93 29.82
N LYS A 223 -1.50 5.45 31.00
CA LYS A 223 -1.63 6.87 31.34
C LYS A 223 -0.93 7.79 30.35
N LYS A 224 0.30 7.44 29.95
CA LYS A 224 1.11 8.24 29.03
C LYS A 224 0.63 8.13 27.59
N PHE A 225 0.32 6.92 27.14
CA PHE A 225 0.21 6.65 25.70
C PHE A 225 -1.21 6.30 25.25
N MET A 226 -2.00 5.59 26.05
CA MET A 226 -3.28 4.99 25.62
C MET A 226 -4.53 5.73 26.11
N MET A 227 -4.39 6.81 26.86
CA MET A 227 -5.56 7.63 27.23
C MET A 227 -5.94 8.63 26.13
N HIS A 228 -7.14 8.50 25.57
CA HIS A 228 -7.73 9.54 24.74
C HIS A 228 -7.83 10.85 25.53
N GLY A 229 -7.59 11.98 24.87
CA GLY A 229 -7.69 13.29 25.51
C GLY A 229 -9.13 13.61 25.90
N PRO A 230 -9.36 14.53 26.85
CA PRO A 230 -10.70 15.03 27.13
C PRO A 230 -11.38 15.54 25.85
N CYS A 231 -12.63 15.14 25.65
CA CYS A 231 -13.48 15.52 24.52
C CYS A 231 -14.95 15.51 24.95
N GLY A 232 -15.86 15.86 24.04
CA GLY A 232 -17.29 15.96 24.35
C GLY A 232 -17.55 17.07 25.35
N SER A 233 -18.44 16.82 26.31
CA SER A 233 -18.76 17.77 27.37
C SER A 233 -17.55 18.14 28.24
N ALA A 234 -16.59 17.21 28.40
CA ALA A 234 -15.37 17.44 29.19
C ALA A 234 -14.41 18.43 28.52
N ASN A 235 -14.42 18.52 27.18
CA ASN A 235 -13.68 19.53 26.44
C ASN A 235 -14.29 19.73 25.03
N PRO A 236 -15.27 20.64 24.88
CA PRO A 236 -15.92 20.90 23.60
C PRO A 236 -14.98 21.50 22.55
N LYS A 237 -13.88 22.14 22.98
CA LYS A 237 -12.86 22.77 22.12
C LYS A 237 -11.74 21.80 21.70
N SER A 238 -11.85 20.53 22.06
CA SER A 238 -10.87 19.52 21.68
C SER A 238 -10.78 19.44 20.15
N PRO A 239 -9.56 19.31 19.56
CA PRO A 239 -9.39 19.23 18.10
C PRO A 239 -10.05 17.99 17.49
N PHE A 240 -10.47 17.04 18.32
CA PHE A 240 -11.21 15.85 17.91
C PHE A 240 -12.72 16.08 17.80
N MET A 241 -13.24 17.26 18.15
CA MET A 241 -14.67 17.58 18.09
C MET A 241 -15.06 18.10 16.70
N MET A 242 -16.10 17.52 16.12
CA MET A 242 -16.73 18.01 14.89
C MET A 242 -18.24 17.88 15.06
N ASN A 243 -18.97 18.98 14.81
CA ASN A 243 -20.44 19.05 14.97
C ASN A 243 -20.93 18.54 16.35
N GLY A 244 -20.23 18.94 17.42
CA GLY A 244 -20.58 18.56 18.80
C GLY A 244 -20.30 17.10 19.17
N LYS A 245 -19.74 16.29 18.28
CA LYS A 245 -19.38 14.88 18.54
C LYS A 245 -17.88 14.66 18.39
N CYS A 246 -17.33 13.75 19.18
CA CYS A 246 -15.95 13.32 18.99
C CYS A 246 -15.84 12.50 17.70
N THR A 247 -14.96 12.92 16.79
CA THR A 247 -14.64 12.23 15.53
C THR A 247 -14.04 10.83 15.73
N LYS A 248 -13.58 10.52 16.95
CA LYS A 248 -13.10 9.20 17.36
C LYS A 248 -14.13 8.39 18.14
N HIS A 249 -15.38 8.88 18.21
CA HIS A 249 -16.51 8.23 18.87
C HIS A 249 -16.28 7.94 20.36
N PHE A 250 -15.56 8.84 21.04
CA PHE A 250 -15.51 8.89 22.51
C PHE A 250 -16.64 9.79 23.04
N LEU A 251 -17.26 9.48 24.17
CA LEU A 251 -16.96 8.39 25.10
C LEU A 251 -17.44 7.02 24.63
N LYS A 252 -16.65 5.98 24.88
CA LYS A 252 -17.10 4.60 24.73
C LYS A 252 -18.07 4.24 25.86
N ARG A 253 -18.90 3.22 25.66
CA ARG A 253 -19.79 2.69 26.70
C ARG A 253 -19.03 1.71 27.59
N PHE A 254 -19.50 1.53 28.82
CA PHE A 254 -19.03 0.46 29.68
C PHE A 254 -19.63 -0.88 29.23
N TYR A 255 -18.84 -1.93 29.33
CA TYR A 255 -19.20 -3.31 29.04
C TYR A 255 -18.43 -4.22 29.99
N GLU A 256 -19.13 -5.13 30.67
CA GLU A 256 -18.50 -6.03 31.64
C GLU A 256 -17.61 -7.10 30.99
N GLU A 257 -17.92 -7.47 29.74
CA GLU A 257 -17.20 -8.47 28.96
C GLU A 257 -17.09 -8.03 27.50
N THR A 258 -16.09 -8.54 26.79
CA THR A 258 -15.99 -8.34 25.35
C THR A 258 -17.13 -9.09 24.66
N THR A 259 -17.76 -8.47 23.68
CA THR A 259 -18.80 -9.09 22.85
C THR A 259 -18.51 -8.82 21.38
N ILE A 260 -19.03 -9.68 20.50
CA ILE A 260 -18.94 -9.49 19.05
C ILE A 260 -20.32 -9.11 18.57
N ASP A 261 -20.43 -7.97 17.89
CA ASP A 261 -21.70 -7.49 17.35
C ASP A 261 -22.16 -8.29 16.12
N GLU A 262 -23.38 -8.03 15.65
CA GLU A 262 -23.97 -8.69 14.48
C GLU A 262 -23.16 -8.49 13.19
N GLU A 263 -22.37 -7.40 13.13
CA GLU A 263 -21.51 -7.13 11.99
C GLU A 263 -20.18 -7.88 12.09
N GLY A 264 -19.80 -8.40 13.26
CA GLY A 264 -18.56 -9.12 13.54
C GLY A 264 -17.46 -8.27 14.17
N PHE A 265 -17.76 -7.06 14.64
CA PHE A 265 -16.80 -6.20 15.33
C PHE A 265 -16.80 -6.47 16.84
N PRO A 266 -15.61 -6.50 17.47
CA PRO A 266 -15.53 -6.62 18.92
C PRO A 266 -15.85 -5.29 19.59
N ILE A 267 -16.75 -5.37 20.54
CA ILE A 267 -17.00 -4.37 21.55
C ILE A 267 -16.17 -4.77 22.76
N TYR A 268 -15.02 -4.13 22.95
CA TYR A 268 -14.08 -4.49 24.02
C TYR A 268 -14.66 -4.23 25.42
N ARG A 269 -14.32 -5.13 26.35
CA ARG A 269 -14.56 -4.97 27.78
C ARG A 269 -14.02 -3.64 28.29
N ARG A 270 -14.87 -2.92 29.02
CA ARG A 270 -14.58 -1.65 29.71
C ARG A 270 -15.43 -1.63 30.98
N ARG A 271 -14.94 -2.21 32.08
CA ARG A 271 -15.70 -2.26 33.33
C ARG A 271 -15.79 -0.89 33.98
N ASN A 272 -16.88 -0.64 34.69
CA ASN A 272 -17.00 0.53 35.53
C ASN A 272 -16.46 0.23 36.94
N ASP A 273 -15.14 0.09 37.03
CA ASP A 273 -14.44 -0.33 38.26
C ASP A 273 -13.93 0.85 39.11
N GLY A 274 -14.32 2.08 38.77
CA GLY A 274 -13.95 3.30 39.50
C GLY A 274 -12.51 3.77 39.26
N LYS A 275 -11.69 3.06 38.47
CA LYS A 275 -10.32 3.49 38.17
C LYS A 275 -10.33 4.72 37.25
N THR A 276 -9.45 5.68 37.56
CA THR A 276 -9.33 6.90 36.78
C THR A 276 -7.88 7.33 36.63
N ILE A 277 -7.60 8.07 35.55
CA ILE A 277 -6.33 8.72 35.28
C ILE A 277 -6.59 10.21 35.07
N GLU A 278 -5.85 11.06 35.78
CA GLU A 278 -5.93 12.51 35.58
C GLU A 278 -5.17 12.93 34.32
N LYS A 279 -5.84 13.67 33.43
CA LYS A 279 -5.24 14.29 32.24
C LYS A 279 -5.84 15.68 32.02
N ASN A 280 -4.99 16.70 31.96
CA ASN A 280 -5.41 18.10 31.89
C ASN A 280 -6.40 18.50 33.01
N ARG A 281 -6.17 18.05 34.25
CA ARG A 281 -7.04 18.28 35.42
C ARG A 281 -8.43 17.66 35.33
N ILE A 282 -8.62 16.69 34.44
CA ILE A 282 -9.86 15.95 34.26
C ILE A 282 -9.58 14.48 34.54
N LEU A 283 -10.39 13.85 35.39
CA LEU A 283 -10.33 12.42 35.66
C LEU A 283 -11.00 11.66 34.51
N LEU A 284 -10.24 10.76 33.90
CA LEU A 284 -10.66 9.95 32.77
C LEU A 284 -10.71 8.47 33.19
N ASP A 285 -11.86 7.83 32.98
CA ASP A 285 -12.07 6.41 33.27
C ASP A 285 -11.84 5.51 32.04
N ASN A 286 -12.17 4.22 32.18
CA ASN A 286 -12.05 3.20 31.13
C ASN A 286 -12.74 3.57 29.81
N ARG A 287 -13.67 4.53 29.77
CA ARG A 287 -14.31 4.95 28.51
C ARG A 287 -13.38 5.74 27.59
N TYR A 288 -12.26 6.24 28.10
CA TYR A 288 -11.24 7.00 27.36
C TYR A 288 -10.06 6.17 26.88
N VAL A 289 -9.95 4.90 27.29
CA VAL A 289 -8.80 4.05 26.95
C VAL A 289 -8.83 3.64 25.47
N VAL A 290 -7.73 3.83 24.76
CA VAL A 290 -7.51 3.33 23.40
C VAL A 290 -7.07 1.86 23.51
N PRO A 291 -7.64 0.91 22.75
CA PRO A 291 -7.27 -0.51 22.82
C PRO A 291 -5.77 -0.78 22.61
N TYR A 292 -5.20 -1.70 23.39
CA TYR A 292 -3.75 -1.93 23.39
C TYR A 292 -3.39 -3.36 23.80
N ASN A 293 -2.19 -3.78 23.45
CA ASN A 293 -1.56 -4.97 24.03
C ASN A 293 -0.54 -4.52 25.09
N VAL A 294 -0.63 -5.07 26.31
CA VAL A 294 0.20 -4.65 27.46
C VAL A 294 1.68 -4.81 27.18
N ASP A 295 2.10 -5.97 26.68
CA ASP A 295 3.51 -6.29 26.46
C ASP A 295 4.16 -5.37 25.42
N LEU A 296 3.50 -5.16 24.28
CA LEU A 296 3.98 -4.26 23.25
C LEU A 296 4.00 -2.80 23.74
N LEU A 297 2.99 -2.38 24.50
CA LEU A 297 2.93 -1.03 25.05
C LEU A 297 4.08 -0.78 26.03
N VAL A 298 4.32 -1.72 26.96
CA VAL A 298 5.38 -1.63 27.95
C VAL A 298 6.75 -1.70 27.29
N LYS A 299 6.95 -2.58 26.31
CA LYS A 299 8.22 -2.72 25.59
C LYS A 299 8.56 -1.48 24.77
N TYR A 300 7.61 -1.00 23.95
CA TYR A 300 7.90 0.06 22.99
C TYR A 300 7.66 1.47 23.55
N GLN A 301 6.99 1.61 24.69
CA GLN A 301 6.76 2.90 25.35
C GLN A 301 6.28 3.97 24.36
N SER A 302 5.26 3.67 23.56
CA SER A 302 4.76 4.60 22.55
C SER A 302 3.26 4.45 22.37
N HIS A 303 2.65 5.35 21.58
CA HIS A 303 1.26 5.19 21.21
C HIS A 303 1.12 4.05 20.20
N LEU A 304 0.82 2.84 20.71
CA LEU A 304 0.62 1.60 19.97
C LEU A 304 -0.82 1.08 20.19
N ASN A 305 -1.72 1.37 19.24
CA ASN A 305 -3.09 0.85 19.25
C ASN A 305 -3.10 -0.57 18.65
N VAL A 306 -3.85 -1.49 19.25
CA VAL A 306 -4.10 -2.83 18.70
C VAL A 306 -5.59 -3.06 18.65
N GLU A 307 -6.11 -3.35 17.46
CA GLU A 307 -7.51 -3.66 17.23
C GLU A 307 -7.64 -5.01 16.53
N TRP A 308 -8.65 -5.77 16.92
CA TRP A 308 -9.09 -6.95 16.20
C TRP A 308 -9.84 -6.55 14.93
N CYS A 309 -9.46 -7.17 13.81
CA CYS A 309 -9.99 -6.88 12.49
C CYS A 309 -11.21 -7.73 12.17
N ASN A 310 -12.23 -7.05 11.63
CA ASN A 310 -13.33 -7.72 10.97
C ASN A 310 -13.20 -7.60 9.43
N ARG A 311 -13.56 -8.70 8.78
CA ARG A 311 -13.00 -9.25 7.55
C ARG A 311 -13.05 -8.30 6.34
N SER A 312 -14.17 -7.62 6.05
CA SER A 312 -14.32 -6.89 4.76
C SER A 312 -14.14 -5.36 4.79
N ARG A 313 -14.53 -4.67 5.89
CA ARG A 313 -14.55 -3.19 5.95
C ARG A 313 -13.18 -2.57 6.28
N LEU A 314 -12.32 -3.29 7.00
CA LEU A 314 -10.98 -2.81 7.40
C LEU A 314 -9.94 -2.88 6.28
N ILE A 315 -10.16 -3.72 5.26
CA ILE A 315 -9.44 -3.67 3.99
C ILE A 315 -9.58 -2.26 3.40
N LYS A 316 -10.81 -1.78 3.20
CA LYS A 316 -11.07 -0.41 2.70
C LYS A 316 -10.47 0.66 3.62
N TYR A 317 -10.43 0.41 4.92
CA TYR A 317 -9.83 1.32 5.91
C TYR A 317 -8.30 1.38 5.85
N LEU A 318 -7.58 0.25 5.80
CA LEU A 318 -6.12 0.29 5.56
C LEU A 318 -5.84 0.89 4.18
N PHE A 319 -6.65 0.55 3.18
CA PHE A 319 -6.48 1.10 1.85
C PHE A 319 -6.75 2.59 1.75
N LYS A 320 -7.58 3.15 2.64
CA LYS A 320 -7.65 4.59 2.81
C LYS A 320 -6.28 5.17 3.12
N TYR A 321 -5.46 4.53 3.97
CA TYR A 321 -4.12 4.98 4.35
C TYR A 321 -3.03 4.61 3.35
N ILE A 322 -3.16 3.46 2.67
CA ILE A 322 -2.33 3.14 1.50
C ILE A 322 -2.56 4.18 0.41
N ASN A 323 -3.79 4.67 0.24
CA ASN A 323 -4.20 5.67 -0.76
C ASN A 323 -4.31 7.09 -0.20
N LYS A 324 -3.93 7.33 1.06
CA LYS A 324 -4.00 8.66 1.66
C LYS A 324 -2.85 9.46 1.09
N GLY A 325 -3.15 10.27 0.07
CA GLY A 325 -2.22 11.27 -0.44
C GLY A 325 -1.86 12.28 0.64
N SER A 326 -0.83 13.07 0.38
CA SER A 326 -0.44 14.18 1.27
C SER A 326 -1.61 15.14 1.49
N ASP A 327 -1.65 15.75 2.68
CA ASP A 327 -2.59 16.83 2.95
C ASP A 327 -2.35 17.97 1.93
N ARG A 328 -3.44 18.45 1.30
CA ARG A 328 -3.40 19.52 0.28
C ARG A 328 -4.03 20.80 0.83
N ALA A 329 -3.37 21.92 0.61
CA ALA A 329 -3.99 23.24 0.63
C ALA A 329 -3.61 23.92 -0.68
N THR A 330 -4.59 24.13 -1.55
CA THR A 330 -4.39 24.85 -2.82
C THR A 330 -5.35 26.03 -2.81
N VAL A 331 -4.81 27.25 -2.91
CA VAL A 331 -5.59 28.46 -3.18
C VAL A 331 -5.23 28.89 -4.59
N VAL A 332 -6.16 28.71 -5.51
CA VAL A 332 -6.05 29.22 -6.87
C VAL A 332 -6.94 30.45 -6.93
N ILE A 333 -6.35 31.62 -7.20
CA ILE A 333 -7.09 32.81 -7.60
C ILE A 333 -7.00 32.84 -9.13
N GLU A 334 -7.96 32.21 -9.78
CA GLU A 334 -8.16 32.32 -11.22
C GLU A 334 -9.20 33.42 -11.45
N GLU A 335 -8.91 34.34 -12.38
CA GLU A 335 -9.97 35.17 -12.95
C GLU A 335 -10.95 34.24 -13.68
N ASN A 336 -12.21 34.26 -13.26
CA ASN A 336 -13.30 33.44 -13.82
C ASN A 336 -13.69 33.95 -15.22
N LEU A 337 -12.83 33.82 -16.20
CA LEU A 337 -13.23 33.87 -17.60
C LEU A 337 -12.59 32.69 -18.34
N PRO A 338 -13.37 31.92 -19.11
CA PRO A 338 -12.79 31.05 -20.11
C PRO A 338 -12.02 31.95 -21.08
N ASN A 339 -10.71 31.77 -21.17
CA ASN A 339 -9.92 32.36 -22.25
C ASN A 339 -10.37 31.70 -23.56
N ILE A 340 -11.45 32.24 -24.13
CA ILE A 340 -11.73 32.15 -25.55
C ILE A 340 -10.61 32.97 -26.20
N GLY A 341 -9.55 32.30 -26.65
CA GLY A 341 -8.63 32.93 -27.58
C GLY A 341 -9.44 33.51 -28.75
N SER A 342 -8.99 34.63 -29.30
CA SER A 342 -9.64 35.36 -30.40
C SER A 342 -9.99 34.51 -31.64
N ASP A 343 -9.54 33.26 -31.68
CA ASP A 343 -9.55 32.38 -32.85
C ASP A 343 -10.45 31.13 -32.65
N GLY A 344 -11.24 31.06 -31.56
CA GLY A 344 -12.22 29.99 -31.37
C GLY A 344 -11.65 28.59 -31.13
N GLN A 345 -10.35 28.47 -30.83
CA GLN A 345 -9.74 27.20 -30.42
C GLN A 345 -9.93 26.98 -28.92
N GLU A 346 -10.54 25.83 -28.56
CA GLU A 346 -10.54 25.32 -27.19
C GLU A 346 -9.09 25.18 -26.70
N THR A 347 -8.81 25.72 -25.52
CA THR A 347 -7.50 25.56 -24.88
C THR A 347 -7.34 24.10 -24.45
N GLU A 348 -6.48 23.36 -25.15
CA GLU A 348 -6.13 21.96 -24.83
C GLU A 348 -5.70 21.82 -23.36
N ILE A 349 -6.45 21.03 -22.57
CA ILE A 349 -6.04 20.69 -21.19
C ILE A 349 -4.95 19.61 -21.26
N VAL A 350 -3.69 20.01 -21.13
CA VAL A 350 -2.58 19.06 -20.98
C VAL A 350 -2.59 18.46 -19.57
N VAL A 351 -2.80 17.15 -19.48
CA VAL A 351 -2.67 16.41 -18.21
C VAL A 351 -1.19 16.16 -17.91
N ASP A 352 -0.63 16.96 -16.99
CA ASP A 352 0.73 16.79 -16.45
C ASP A 352 0.66 16.18 -15.03
N GLU A 353 0.86 14.86 -14.93
CA GLU A 353 0.88 14.17 -13.64
C GLU A 353 2.07 14.57 -12.77
N THR A 354 3.17 15.05 -13.35
CA THR A 354 4.33 15.57 -12.60
C THR A 354 3.96 16.90 -11.95
N LYS A 355 3.32 17.81 -12.68
CA LYS A 355 2.82 19.07 -12.12
C LYS A 355 1.77 18.80 -11.04
N ALA A 356 0.80 17.94 -11.30
CA ALA A 356 -0.20 17.56 -10.31
C ALA A 356 0.42 16.93 -9.04
N TYR A 357 1.48 16.13 -9.18
CA TYR A 357 2.22 15.58 -8.04
C TYR A 357 2.91 16.66 -7.21
N LEU A 358 3.54 17.65 -7.86
CA LEU A 358 4.17 18.79 -7.18
C LEU A 358 3.14 19.67 -6.48
N ASP A 359 2.06 20.03 -7.16
CA ASP A 359 1.03 20.96 -6.68
C ASP A 359 0.21 20.40 -5.49
N CYS A 360 0.18 19.08 -5.31
CA CYS A 360 -0.64 18.41 -4.30
C CYS A 360 0.13 18.01 -3.03
N ARG A 361 1.40 18.41 -2.85
CA ARG A 361 2.26 17.80 -1.83
C ARG A 361 2.69 18.74 -0.71
N TYR A 362 2.36 18.34 0.52
CA TYR A 362 3.03 18.79 1.74
C TYR A 362 4.13 17.80 2.12
N ILE A 363 5.35 18.30 2.37
CA ILE A 363 6.51 17.49 2.76
C ILE A 363 7.07 18.01 4.09
N SER A 364 7.28 17.09 5.03
CA SER A 364 7.92 17.39 6.32
C SER A 364 9.38 16.96 6.34
N ALA A 365 10.21 17.55 7.22
CA ALA A 365 11.61 17.17 7.36
C ALA A 365 11.80 15.69 7.74
N PHE A 366 10.86 15.11 8.52
CA PHE A 366 10.87 13.69 8.87
C PHE A 366 10.58 12.80 7.66
N GLU A 367 9.61 13.16 6.82
CA GLU A 367 9.36 12.46 5.56
C GLU A 367 10.60 12.55 4.67
N SER A 368 11.15 13.75 4.48
CA SER A 368 12.36 13.95 3.68
C SER A 368 13.53 13.08 4.16
N CYS A 369 13.77 12.99 5.48
CA CYS A 369 14.78 12.05 6.02
C CYS A 369 14.46 10.60 5.66
N TRP A 370 13.22 10.15 5.85
CA TRP A 370 12.80 8.79 5.52
C TRP A 370 13.07 8.45 4.05
N ARG A 371 12.78 9.40 3.15
CA ARG A 371 12.97 9.26 1.70
C ARG A 371 14.44 9.28 1.30
N ILE A 372 15.22 10.21 1.85
CA ILE A 372 16.67 10.30 1.60
C ILE A 372 17.38 9.01 2.04
N PHE A 373 17.01 8.45 3.19
CA PHE A 373 17.54 7.18 3.68
C PHE A 373 16.96 5.94 2.99
N GLU A 374 16.04 6.11 2.04
CA GLU A 374 15.43 5.01 1.27
C GLU A 374 14.72 3.98 2.16
N PHE A 375 14.12 4.46 3.26
CA PHE A 375 13.31 3.60 4.09
C PHE A 375 11.98 3.29 3.38
N PRO A 376 11.52 2.03 3.35
CA PRO A 376 10.28 1.68 2.67
C PRO A 376 9.07 2.36 3.32
N ILE A 377 8.28 3.09 2.52
CA ILE A 377 6.99 3.63 2.94
C ILE A 377 5.96 2.51 3.07
N GLN A 378 6.06 1.50 2.21
CA GLN A 378 5.17 0.35 2.23
C GLN A 378 5.98 -0.92 2.26
N PHE A 379 5.43 -1.92 2.93
CA PHE A 379 6.03 -3.24 3.05
C PHE A 379 4.95 -4.30 3.04
N ARG A 380 5.31 -5.45 2.49
CA ARG A 380 4.48 -6.64 2.48
C ARG A 380 5.35 -7.86 2.61
N TYR A 381 4.87 -8.81 3.39
CA TYR A 381 5.35 -10.18 3.41
C TYR A 381 4.14 -11.10 3.38
N PRO A 382 4.13 -12.16 2.54
CA PRO A 382 5.15 -12.45 1.53
C PRO A 382 5.18 -11.40 0.40
N PRO A 383 6.28 -11.30 -0.37
CA PRO A 383 6.34 -10.46 -1.56
C PRO A 383 5.33 -10.92 -2.62
N VAL A 384 4.83 -9.97 -3.41
CA VAL A 384 3.93 -10.23 -4.55
C VAL A 384 4.71 -10.05 -5.85
N GLU A 385 4.80 -11.11 -6.64
CA GLU A 385 5.39 -11.12 -7.98
C GLU A 385 4.31 -10.73 -8.99
N ARG A 386 4.54 -9.63 -9.71
CA ARG A 386 3.58 -9.12 -10.70
C ARG A 386 3.87 -9.77 -12.04
N LEU A 387 2.89 -10.48 -12.56
CA LEU A 387 2.98 -11.35 -13.73
C LEU A 387 2.29 -10.69 -14.90
N ASN A 388 3.10 -10.19 -15.84
CA ASN A 388 2.59 -9.68 -17.10
C ASN A 388 2.30 -10.82 -18.07
N PHE A 389 1.45 -10.57 -19.05
CA PHE A 389 1.07 -11.51 -20.09
C PHE A 389 0.66 -10.75 -21.36
N HIS A 390 0.62 -11.45 -22.48
CA HIS A 390 0.29 -10.92 -23.81
C HIS A 390 -0.30 -12.03 -24.66
N LEU A 391 -0.94 -11.68 -25.78
CA LEU A 391 -1.35 -12.66 -26.78
C LEU A 391 -0.12 -13.19 -27.53
N GLU A 392 -0.30 -14.29 -28.27
CA GLU A 392 0.75 -14.85 -29.14
C GLU A 392 1.23 -13.78 -30.11
N ASP A 393 2.56 -13.65 -30.25
CA ASP A 393 3.24 -12.63 -31.06
C ASP A 393 2.96 -11.14 -30.72
N GLU A 394 2.14 -10.86 -29.69
CA GLU A 394 1.90 -9.50 -29.19
C GLU A 394 2.81 -9.13 -28.01
N HIS A 395 4.01 -9.72 -27.94
CA HIS A 395 4.94 -9.41 -26.86
C HIS A 395 5.51 -7.99 -27.03
N PRO A 396 5.57 -7.19 -25.95
CA PRO A 396 5.94 -5.79 -26.04
C PRO A 396 7.47 -5.56 -26.15
N ILE A 397 7.90 -4.84 -27.19
CA ILE A 397 9.32 -4.59 -27.53
C ILE A 397 9.71 -3.14 -27.18
N ILE A 398 10.74 -2.92 -26.33
CA ILE A 398 11.36 -1.60 -26.11
C ILE A 398 12.63 -1.51 -26.94
N TYR A 399 12.73 -0.46 -27.76
CA TYR A 399 13.97 -0.12 -28.45
C TYR A 399 14.21 1.40 -28.44
N PRO A 400 15.49 1.84 -28.40
CA PRO A 400 15.83 3.25 -28.62
C PRO A 400 15.39 3.73 -30.01
N GLU A 401 14.94 4.98 -30.14
CA GLU A 401 14.44 5.56 -31.41
C GLU A 401 15.44 5.49 -32.57
N ASN A 402 16.73 5.44 -32.26
CA ASN A 402 17.80 5.38 -33.26
C ASN A 402 18.18 3.94 -33.66
N THR A 403 17.38 2.94 -33.27
CA THR A 403 17.64 1.53 -33.60
C THR A 403 16.87 1.17 -34.86
N SER A 404 17.55 0.66 -35.89
CA SER A 404 16.88 0.16 -37.09
C SER A 404 15.99 -1.04 -36.74
N LEU A 405 14.87 -1.20 -37.44
CA LEU A 405 13.94 -2.32 -37.24
C LEU A 405 14.63 -3.68 -37.36
N ASP A 406 15.58 -3.82 -38.29
CA ASP A 406 16.38 -5.05 -38.42
C ASP A 406 17.24 -5.33 -37.17
N ASN A 407 17.76 -4.30 -36.52
CA ASN A 407 18.51 -4.46 -35.28
C ASN A 407 17.59 -4.73 -34.09
N VAL A 408 16.34 -4.25 -34.12
CA VAL A 408 15.32 -4.56 -33.11
C VAL A 408 14.91 -6.03 -33.18
N LEU A 409 14.65 -6.54 -34.39
CA LEU A 409 14.27 -7.94 -34.60
C LEU A 409 15.39 -8.94 -34.23
N ASN A 410 16.65 -8.49 -34.24
CA ASN A 410 17.81 -9.32 -33.92
C ASN A 410 18.30 -9.17 -32.46
N ILE A 411 17.55 -8.52 -31.57
CA ILE A 411 17.93 -8.39 -30.15
C ILE A 411 17.82 -9.76 -29.45
N PRO A 412 18.91 -10.33 -28.91
CA PRO A 412 18.88 -11.65 -28.27
C PRO A 412 17.95 -11.68 -27.05
N GLY A 413 17.11 -12.72 -26.99
CA GLY A 413 16.18 -12.97 -25.89
C GLY A 413 15.01 -11.98 -25.79
N MET A 414 14.68 -11.26 -26.86
CA MET A 414 13.55 -10.33 -26.89
C MET A 414 12.19 -11.02 -26.65
N GLU A 415 12.06 -12.26 -27.10
CA GLU A 415 10.85 -13.09 -26.96
C GLU A 415 10.75 -13.77 -25.57
N GLU A 416 11.82 -13.71 -24.77
CA GLU A 416 11.94 -14.37 -23.47
C GLU A 416 11.35 -13.49 -22.37
N THR A 417 10.03 -13.55 -22.26
CA THR A 417 9.27 -12.90 -21.19
C THR A 417 9.02 -13.89 -20.06
N LYS A 418 8.66 -13.40 -18.87
CA LYS A 418 8.17 -14.25 -17.77
C LYS A 418 7.07 -15.23 -18.22
N PHE A 419 6.25 -14.80 -19.18
CA PHE A 419 5.09 -15.55 -19.64
C PHE A 419 5.46 -16.66 -20.63
N THR A 420 6.34 -16.38 -21.59
CA THR A 420 6.84 -17.41 -22.53
C THR A 420 7.76 -18.40 -21.83
N GLU A 421 8.61 -17.93 -20.92
CA GLU A 421 9.49 -18.79 -20.13
C GLU A 421 8.74 -19.67 -19.14
N TRP A 422 7.55 -19.28 -18.68
CA TRP A 422 6.69 -20.17 -17.89
C TRP A 422 6.29 -21.41 -18.70
N MET A 423 5.90 -21.21 -19.97
CA MET A 423 5.53 -22.31 -20.87
C MET A 423 6.73 -23.21 -21.20
N LYS A 424 7.92 -22.64 -21.45
CA LYS A 424 9.16 -23.42 -21.62
C LYS A 424 9.53 -24.20 -20.37
N THR A 425 9.32 -23.61 -19.18
CA THR A 425 9.57 -24.30 -17.91
C THR A 425 8.62 -25.48 -17.72
N ASN A 426 7.34 -25.34 -18.13
CA ASN A 426 6.37 -26.43 -18.14
C ASN A 426 6.78 -27.55 -19.12
N GLU A 427 7.39 -27.21 -20.25
CA GLU A 427 7.92 -28.21 -21.17
C GLU A 427 9.05 -29.02 -20.50
N ALA A 428 10.01 -28.32 -19.88
CA ALA A 428 11.20 -28.93 -19.28
C ALA A 428 10.95 -29.71 -17.98
N PHE A 429 9.95 -29.34 -17.18
CA PHE A 429 9.77 -29.89 -15.83
C PHE A 429 8.32 -30.28 -15.53
N GLU A 430 8.12 -31.51 -15.07
CA GLU A 430 6.78 -32.02 -14.76
C GLU A 430 6.14 -31.33 -13.54
N ASP A 431 6.92 -31.01 -12.51
CA ASP A 431 6.41 -30.32 -11.31
C ASP A 431 6.00 -28.86 -11.57
N ALA A 432 6.48 -28.26 -12.66
CA ALA A 432 6.00 -26.96 -13.13
C ALA A 432 4.56 -27.04 -13.66
N ARG A 433 4.16 -28.20 -14.20
CA ARG A 433 2.86 -28.41 -14.85
C ARG A 433 1.68 -28.44 -13.86
N GLU A 434 1.96 -28.57 -12.57
CA GLU A 434 0.96 -28.59 -11.49
C GLU A 434 0.43 -27.20 -11.10
N LEU A 435 1.01 -26.14 -11.65
CA LEU A 435 0.75 -24.76 -11.27
C LEU A 435 0.12 -23.98 -12.43
N THR A 436 -0.84 -23.12 -12.08
CA THR A 436 -1.29 -22.04 -12.96
C THR A 436 -0.21 -20.96 -13.07
N TYR A 437 -0.34 -20.03 -14.03
CA TYR A 437 0.60 -18.91 -14.14
C TYR A 437 0.58 -18.05 -12.87
N ALA A 438 -0.62 -17.78 -12.32
CA ALA A 438 -0.80 -17.02 -11.08
C ALA A 438 -0.13 -17.68 -9.86
N GLU A 439 -0.12 -19.00 -9.79
CA GLU A 439 0.49 -19.77 -8.70
C GLU A 439 1.99 -20.01 -8.91
N PHE A 440 2.51 -19.82 -10.12
CA PHE A 440 3.89 -20.17 -10.48
C PHE A 440 4.95 -19.59 -9.53
N PRO A 441 4.87 -18.30 -9.11
CA PRO A 441 5.83 -17.72 -8.18
C PRO A 441 5.87 -18.38 -6.79
N THR A 442 4.87 -19.19 -6.43
CA THR A 442 4.86 -19.91 -5.15
C THR A 442 5.93 -21.00 -5.08
N LYS A 443 6.31 -21.61 -6.21
CA LYS A 443 7.36 -22.64 -6.30
C LYS A 443 8.52 -22.28 -7.23
N TRP A 444 8.40 -21.22 -8.01
CA TRP A 444 9.44 -20.76 -8.94
C TRP A 444 9.83 -19.30 -8.69
N VAL A 445 11.06 -18.93 -9.04
CA VAL A 445 11.62 -17.58 -8.93
C VAL A 445 12.08 -17.12 -10.31
N TRP A 446 11.69 -15.92 -10.70
CA TRP A 446 12.17 -15.31 -11.94
C TRP A 446 13.57 -14.73 -11.73
N HIS A 447 14.52 -15.18 -12.54
CA HIS A 447 15.87 -14.63 -12.60
C HIS A 447 15.98 -13.70 -13.80
N SER A 448 15.87 -12.39 -13.57
CA SER A 448 15.81 -11.40 -14.67
C SER A 448 17.07 -11.33 -15.51
N ASN A 449 18.25 -11.61 -14.93
CA ASN A 449 19.51 -11.56 -15.64
C ASN A 449 19.65 -12.72 -16.63
N ASP A 450 19.17 -13.89 -16.22
CA ASP A 450 19.25 -15.14 -17.00
C ASP A 450 17.97 -15.39 -17.81
N LYS A 451 16.96 -14.52 -17.66
CA LYS A 451 15.60 -14.63 -18.23
C LYS A 451 15.01 -16.04 -18.11
N GLN A 452 15.05 -16.62 -16.92
CA GLN A 452 14.54 -17.98 -16.69
C GLN A 452 13.86 -18.12 -15.32
N TRP A 453 13.01 -19.14 -15.22
CA TRP A 453 12.45 -19.57 -13.94
C TRP A 453 13.32 -20.65 -13.31
N GLN A 454 13.63 -20.48 -12.02
CA GLN A 454 14.33 -21.49 -11.22
C GLN A 454 13.48 -21.93 -10.04
N ARG A 455 13.66 -23.20 -9.62
CA ARG A 455 12.96 -23.73 -8.43
C ARG A 455 13.26 -22.89 -7.20
N ARG A 456 12.21 -22.51 -6.50
CA ARG A 456 12.28 -21.73 -5.27
C ARG A 456 12.79 -22.57 -4.13
N LYS A 457 13.92 -22.18 -3.55
CA LYS A 457 14.55 -22.88 -2.42
C LYS A 457 14.05 -22.40 -1.06
N SER A 458 13.58 -21.15 -0.96
CA SER A 458 13.11 -20.57 0.31
C SER A 458 12.16 -19.40 0.07
N LYS A 459 11.47 -18.99 1.15
CA LYS A 459 10.58 -17.81 1.25
C LYS A 459 9.37 -17.85 0.30
N TYR A 460 8.17 -17.72 0.85
CA TYR A 460 6.94 -17.62 0.06
C TYR A 460 6.92 -16.38 -0.83
N CYS A 461 6.21 -16.49 -1.96
CA CYS A 461 5.88 -15.39 -2.85
C CYS A 461 4.52 -15.67 -3.48
N ILE A 462 3.71 -14.63 -3.65
CA ILE A 462 2.38 -14.72 -4.25
C ILE A 462 2.48 -14.16 -5.68
N GLY A 463 1.94 -14.86 -6.67
CA GLY A 463 1.82 -14.30 -8.01
C GLY A 463 0.56 -13.46 -8.16
N ARG A 464 0.65 -12.37 -8.92
CA ARG A 464 -0.49 -11.54 -9.31
C ARG A 464 -0.43 -11.25 -10.80
N VAL A 465 -1.34 -11.85 -11.55
CA VAL A 465 -1.54 -11.52 -12.96
C VAL A 465 -2.11 -10.11 -13.08
N TYR A 466 -1.60 -9.32 -14.03
CA TYR A 466 -2.15 -7.98 -14.30
C TYR A 466 -3.65 -8.06 -14.63
N TYR A 467 -4.38 -7.02 -14.27
CA TYR A 467 -5.79 -6.90 -14.65
C TYR A 467 -5.92 -6.74 -16.16
N ALA A 468 -6.96 -7.33 -16.74
CA ALA A 468 -7.42 -7.07 -18.10
C ALA A 468 -8.87 -6.61 -18.02
N HIS A 469 -9.21 -5.49 -18.65
CA HIS A 469 -10.58 -5.03 -18.75
C HIS A 469 -11.40 -5.94 -19.66
N PRO A 470 -12.69 -6.18 -19.38
CA PRO A 470 -13.51 -7.04 -20.23
C PRO A 470 -13.58 -6.63 -21.70
N SER A 471 -13.54 -5.32 -21.99
CA SER A 471 -13.46 -4.80 -23.37
C SER A 471 -12.11 -5.03 -24.09
N SER A 472 -11.12 -5.65 -23.42
CA SER A 472 -9.85 -6.06 -24.06
C SER A 472 -9.97 -7.35 -24.89
N GLY A 473 -11.18 -7.92 -25.03
CA GLY A 473 -11.46 -9.07 -25.91
C GLY A 473 -10.65 -10.32 -25.51
N GLU A 474 -9.97 -10.94 -26.48
CA GLU A 474 -9.18 -12.18 -26.27
C GLU A 474 -8.17 -12.10 -25.12
N ARG A 475 -7.61 -10.93 -24.84
CA ARG A 475 -6.69 -10.73 -23.72
C ARG A 475 -7.39 -10.91 -22.35
N PHE A 476 -8.65 -10.52 -22.24
CA PHE A 476 -9.45 -10.73 -21.03
C PHE A 476 -9.70 -12.23 -20.78
N TYR A 477 -10.14 -12.95 -21.81
CA TYR A 477 -10.38 -14.40 -21.72
C TYR A 477 -9.09 -15.17 -21.45
N LEU A 478 -7.97 -14.82 -22.11
CA LEU A 478 -6.66 -15.37 -21.79
C LEU A 478 -6.35 -15.18 -20.29
N ARG A 479 -6.53 -13.97 -19.75
CA ARG A 479 -6.29 -13.70 -18.33
C ARG A 479 -7.13 -14.61 -17.42
N MET A 480 -8.38 -14.90 -17.76
CA MET A 480 -9.21 -15.83 -16.99
C MET A 480 -8.57 -17.22 -16.98
N LEU A 481 -8.19 -17.73 -18.16
CA LEU A 481 -7.54 -19.03 -18.31
C LEU A 481 -6.22 -19.12 -17.55
N LEU A 482 -5.44 -18.04 -17.43
CA LEU A 482 -4.17 -18.02 -16.66
C LEU A 482 -4.34 -18.28 -15.16
N ASN A 483 -5.56 -18.21 -14.63
CA ASN A 483 -5.89 -18.56 -13.25
C ASN A 483 -6.43 -19.98 -13.10
N ILE A 484 -6.62 -20.72 -14.20
CA ILE A 484 -7.32 -22.02 -14.23
C ILE A 484 -6.46 -23.09 -14.90
N VAL A 485 -5.94 -22.81 -16.10
CA VAL A 485 -5.16 -23.76 -16.89
C VAL A 485 -3.79 -23.95 -16.26
N LYS A 486 -3.41 -25.21 -16.06
CA LYS A 486 -2.16 -25.64 -15.45
C LYS A 486 -1.24 -26.25 -16.48
N GLY A 487 0.05 -25.94 -16.37
CA GLY A 487 1.10 -26.58 -17.15
C GLY A 487 1.06 -26.48 -18.68
N PRO A 488 0.49 -25.44 -19.32
CA PRO A 488 0.55 -25.32 -20.77
C PRO A 488 2.00 -25.16 -21.22
N ARG A 489 2.37 -25.84 -22.30
CA ARG A 489 3.72 -25.79 -22.90
C ARG A 489 3.82 -24.77 -24.04
N ASN A 490 2.70 -24.24 -24.50
CA ASN A 490 2.60 -23.24 -25.56
C ASN A 490 1.21 -22.56 -25.54
N PHE A 491 1.02 -21.54 -26.39
CA PHE A 491 -0.25 -20.82 -26.52
C PHE A 491 -1.42 -21.70 -26.97
N LYS A 492 -1.17 -22.74 -27.78
CA LYS A 492 -2.22 -23.68 -28.21
C LYS A 492 -2.77 -24.51 -27.04
N GLU A 493 -1.92 -24.91 -26.10
CA GLU A 493 -2.35 -25.65 -24.92
C GLU A 493 -3.17 -24.78 -23.95
N LEU A 494 -2.95 -23.46 -23.93
CA LEU A 494 -3.80 -22.54 -23.14
C LEU A 494 -5.27 -22.52 -23.60
N ARG A 495 -5.53 -22.82 -24.88
CA ARG A 495 -6.86 -22.90 -25.48
C ARG A 495 -7.34 -24.35 -25.70
N THR A 496 -6.69 -25.32 -25.06
CA THR A 496 -7.05 -26.74 -25.17
C THR A 496 -7.71 -27.21 -23.87
N ILE A 497 -9.00 -27.53 -23.93
CA ILE A 497 -9.79 -28.00 -22.79
C ILE A 497 -10.27 -29.42 -23.09
N ASN A 498 -10.02 -30.37 -22.18
CA ASN A 498 -10.39 -31.78 -22.33
C ASN A 498 -9.98 -32.38 -23.70
N ASP A 499 -8.71 -32.16 -24.10
CA ASP A 499 -8.12 -32.58 -25.38
C ASP A 499 -8.73 -31.96 -26.65
N VAL A 500 -9.62 -30.96 -26.51
CA VAL A 500 -10.18 -30.19 -27.62
C VAL A 500 -9.52 -28.80 -27.67
N THR A 501 -8.82 -28.50 -28.76
CA THR A 501 -8.27 -27.16 -29.01
C THR A 501 -9.35 -26.26 -29.63
N TYR A 502 -9.66 -25.16 -28.97
CA TYR A 502 -10.62 -24.16 -29.45
C TYR A 502 -9.94 -23.10 -30.31
N PRO A 503 -10.64 -22.50 -31.30
CA PRO A 503 -10.12 -21.40 -32.09
C PRO A 503 -9.71 -20.18 -31.26
N THR A 504 -10.53 -19.81 -30.26
CA THR A 504 -10.33 -18.61 -29.43
C THR A 504 -10.23 -18.92 -27.93
N TYR A 505 -9.67 -17.98 -27.16
CA TYR A 505 -9.70 -18.04 -25.69
C TYR A 505 -11.13 -17.87 -25.16
N LYS A 506 -11.97 -17.05 -25.82
CA LYS A 506 -13.40 -16.93 -25.47
C LYS A 506 -14.11 -18.29 -25.50
N GLU A 507 -13.98 -19.04 -26.59
CA GLU A 507 -14.60 -20.37 -26.71
C GLU A 507 -14.03 -21.38 -25.70
N SER A 508 -12.73 -21.28 -25.37
CA SER A 508 -12.13 -22.09 -24.31
C SER A 508 -12.76 -21.79 -22.94
N CYS A 509 -13.04 -20.50 -22.66
CA CYS A 509 -13.75 -20.09 -21.45
C CYS A 509 -15.21 -20.59 -21.43
N TYR A 510 -15.92 -20.56 -22.57
CA TYR A 510 -17.25 -21.19 -22.69
C TYR A 510 -17.20 -22.69 -22.40
N ALA A 511 -16.24 -23.41 -22.97
CA ALA A 511 -16.07 -24.84 -22.74
C ALA A 511 -15.81 -25.21 -21.27
N LEU A 512 -15.23 -24.27 -20.50
CA LEU A 512 -15.02 -24.38 -19.06
C LEU A 512 -16.23 -23.94 -18.21
N GLY A 513 -17.33 -23.49 -18.83
CA GLY A 513 -18.51 -22.96 -18.15
C GLY A 513 -18.27 -21.63 -17.44
N LEU A 514 -17.34 -20.82 -17.97
CA LEU A 514 -17.01 -19.51 -17.39
C LEU A 514 -17.85 -18.37 -17.96
N LEU A 515 -18.58 -18.60 -19.06
CA LEU A 515 -19.30 -17.58 -19.85
C LEU A 515 -20.77 -17.96 -20.16
N ASP A 516 -21.34 -18.95 -19.48
CA ASP A 516 -22.64 -19.55 -19.83
C ASP A 516 -23.87 -18.65 -19.53
N ASP A 517 -23.67 -17.51 -18.87
CA ASP A 517 -24.69 -16.53 -18.45
C ASP A 517 -24.02 -15.16 -18.17
N ASP A 518 -24.76 -14.13 -17.74
CA ASP A 518 -24.22 -12.80 -17.38
C ASP A 518 -23.19 -12.81 -16.21
N LYS A 519 -22.77 -13.99 -15.76
CA LYS A 519 -21.87 -14.21 -14.65
C LYS A 519 -20.47 -13.69 -14.90
N GLU A 520 -19.92 -13.66 -16.11
CA GLU A 520 -18.60 -13.04 -16.32
C GLU A 520 -18.63 -11.53 -16.05
N TRP A 521 -19.75 -10.86 -16.35
CA TRP A 521 -19.94 -9.44 -16.06
C TRP A 521 -20.14 -9.25 -14.56
N HIS A 522 -20.91 -10.14 -13.92
CA HIS A 522 -21.09 -10.15 -12.48
C HIS A 522 -19.76 -10.41 -11.73
N ASP A 523 -19.00 -11.41 -12.13
CA ASP A 523 -17.69 -11.77 -11.58
C ASP A 523 -16.67 -10.66 -11.83
N SER A 524 -16.71 -10.01 -13.00
CA SER A 524 -15.90 -8.84 -13.30
C SER A 524 -16.26 -7.65 -12.41
N LEU A 525 -17.55 -7.42 -12.13
CA LEU A 525 -18.01 -6.40 -11.20
C LEU A 525 -17.67 -6.74 -9.74
N ILE A 526 -17.78 -8.00 -9.33
CA ILE A 526 -17.36 -8.49 -8.01
C ILE A 526 -15.86 -8.28 -7.86
N GLU A 527 -15.06 -8.72 -8.83
CA GLU A 527 -13.62 -8.57 -8.81
C GLU A 527 -13.25 -7.08 -8.80
N ALA A 528 -13.84 -6.27 -9.67
CA ALA A 528 -13.62 -4.83 -9.66
C ALA A 528 -14.09 -4.19 -8.36
N SER A 529 -15.18 -4.62 -7.74
CA SER A 529 -15.67 -4.07 -6.46
C SER A 529 -14.67 -4.27 -5.34
N SER A 530 -13.82 -5.29 -5.48
CA SER A 530 -12.73 -5.56 -4.55
C SER A 530 -11.58 -4.57 -4.69
N TRP A 531 -11.45 -3.83 -5.81
CA TRP A 531 -10.32 -2.92 -6.03
C TRP A 531 -10.55 -1.53 -6.63
N ALA A 532 -11.65 -1.33 -7.35
CA ALA A 532 -11.98 -0.10 -8.05
C ALA A 532 -12.69 0.89 -7.10
N SER A 533 -12.44 2.18 -7.32
CA SER A 533 -13.19 3.25 -6.65
C SER A 533 -14.63 3.32 -7.15
N GLY A 534 -15.53 4.00 -6.42
CA GLY A 534 -16.92 4.15 -6.84
C GLY A 534 -17.09 4.82 -8.21
N GLN A 535 -16.18 5.74 -8.61
CA GLN A 535 -16.19 6.30 -9.96
C GLN A 535 -15.79 5.27 -11.01
N GLN A 536 -14.72 4.51 -10.76
CA GLN A 536 -14.25 3.46 -11.69
C GLN A 536 -15.27 2.34 -11.84
N LEU A 537 -15.98 1.97 -10.77
CA LEU A 537 -17.07 0.99 -10.83
C LEU A 537 -18.23 1.47 -11.69
N ARG A 538 -18.63 2.75 -11.57
CA ARG A 538 -19.64 3.33 -12.44
C ARG A 538 -19.19 3.35 -13.91
N GLN A 539 -17.92 3.67 -14.16
CA GLN A 539 -17.37 3.62 -15.52
C GLN A 539 -17.36 2.20 -16.07
N LEU A 540 -16.85 1.22 -15.31
CA LEU A 540 -16.86 -0.20 -15.70
C LEU A 540 -18.28 -0.67 -16.04
N PHE A 541 -19.25 -0.34 -15.19
CA PHE A 541 -20.66 -0.67 -15.40
C PHE A 541 -21.21 -0.05 -16.69
N VAL A 542 -20.93 1.23 -16.95
CA VAL A 542 -21.31 1.90 -18.21
C VAL A 542 -20.60 1.27 -19.42
N THR A 543 -19.32 0.92 -19.30
CA THR A 543 -18.58 0.26 -20.38
C THR A 543 -19.13 -1.12 -20.69
N MET A 544 -19.53 -1.89 -19.67
CA MET A 544 -20.21 -3.17 -19.85
C MET A 544 -21.54 -2.99 -20.61
N LEU A 545 -22.36 -2.01 -20.23
CA LEU A 545 -23.62 -1.72 -20.92
C LEU A 545 -23.44 -1.26 -22.37
N LEU A 546 -22.37 -0.52 -22.67
CA LEU A 546 -22.18 0.08 -24.00
C LEU A 546 -21.43 -0.83 -24.98
N PHE A 547 -20.52 -1.67 -24.48
CA PHE A 547 -19.54 -2.37 -25.31
C PHE A 547 -19.47 -3.87 -25.06
N CYS A 548 -20.28 -4.41 -24.14
CA CYS A 548 -20.32 -5.84 -23.86
C CYS A 548 -21.71 -6.41 -24.18
N GLU A 549 -21.74 -7.64 -24.69
CA GLU A 549 -22.97 -8.35 -25.09
C GLU A 549 -23.67 -8.90 -23.84
N MET A 550 -24.16 -8.02 -22.96
CA MET A 550 -24.93 -8.43 -21.78
C MET A 550 -26.33 -8.86 -22.18
N THR A 551 -26.79 -9.98 -21.64
CA THR A 551 -28.12 -10.54 -21.88
C THR A 551 -29.08 -10.14 -20.76
N ASN A 552 -30.30 -9.70 -21.11
CA ASN A 552 -31.30 -9.24 -20.13
C ASN A 552 -31.84 -10.34 -19.21
#